data_AF-A0A6A2Y596-F1
#
_entry.id   AF-A0A6A2Y596-F1
#
_cell.length_a   1.000
_cell.length_b   1.000
_cell.length_c   1.000
_cell.angle_alpha   90.00
_cell.angle_beta   90.00
_cell.angle_gamma   90.00
#
_symmetry.space_group_name_H-M   'P 1'
#
loop_
_entity.id
_entity.type
_entity.pdbx_description
1 polymer ?
#
loop_
_entity_poly.entity_id
_entity_poly.type
_entity_poly.pdbx_seq_one_letter_code
_entity_poly.pdbx_strand_id
1 'polypeptide(L)'
;MDLNAGSDICGGQCINIRSSEQYCAASPWPYKQFRKGDSTSELHRQATRDLESAVSAWHSSFCRLIKFQRDFIRSLHGWFKLTLLPVSNDYVDGNGHAQVSDAYAFCDEWKLALDRVPDTVASEAIKNFINVVHVISVKQSEEIKIKKRSETASKDLEKKTSSLRNIERKFYHSYSMVGIDLPDSGPDHGAGTGCSGPPCREKI
;
A
#
# COMPACT_ATOMS: atom_id res chain seq x y z
N MET A 1 -19.80 -79.98 -10.28
CA MET A 1 -21.17 -79.45 -10.13
C MET A 1 -21.01 -77.95 -9.97
N ASP A 2 -21.31 -77.08 -10.92
CA ASP A 2 -21.79 -77.18 -12.29
C ASP A 2 -21.54 -75.79 -12.90
N LEU A 3 -21.15 -75.78 -14.19
CA LEU A 3 -21.64 -74.91 -15.27
C LEU A 3 -21.59 -73.37 -15.08
N ASN A 4 -21.29 -72.52 -16.05
CA ASN A 4 -20.79 -72.56 -17.43
C ASN A 4 -20.81 -71.08 -17.90
N ALA A 5 -20.02 -70.76 -18.94
CA ALA A 5 -20.22 -69.76 -20.01
C ALA A 5 -20.97 -68.42 -19.73
N GLY A 6 -20.53 -67.26 -20.21
CA GLY A 6 -19.68 -66.93 -21.36
C GLY A 6 -20.07 -65.52 -21.86
N SER A 7 -19.25 -64.94 -22.75
CA SER A 7 -19.61 -64.06 -23.89
C SER A 7 -20.61 -62.90 -23.68
N ASP A 8 -20.51 -61.70 -24.24
CA ASP A 8 -19.68 -61.09 -25.27
C ASP A 8 -20.23 -59.66 -25.47
N ILE A 9 -19.36 -58.76 -25.95
CA ILE A 9 -19.61 -57.73 -26.97
C ILE A 9 -20.45 -56.45 -26.65
N CYS A 10 -19.73 -55.33 -26.84
CA CYS A 10 -20.08 -54.01 -27.39
C CYS A 10 -21.52 -53.47 -27.31
N GLY A 11 -21.62 -52.22 -26.85
CA GLY A 11 -22.71 -51.34 -27.27
C GLY A 11 -22.65 -49.94 -26.68
N GLY A 12 -21.94 -49.02 -27.35
CA GLY A 12 -22.18 -47.56 -27.30
C GLY A 12 -21.89 -46.87 -25.97
N GLN A 13 -21.62 -45.58 -25.89
CA GLN A 13 -21.59 -44.52 -26.88
C GLN A 13 -20.79 -43.38 -26.25
N CYS A 14 -19.79 -42.86 -26.97
CA CYS A 14 -19.10 -41.63 -26.57
C CYS A 14 -20.11 -40.48 -26.55
N ILE A 15 -20.42 -39.96 -25.36
CA ILE A 15 -21.14 -38.69 -25.23
C ILE A 15 -20.15 -37.55 -25.48
N ASN A 16 -20.47 -36.79 -26.51
CA ASN A 16 -19.73 -35.68 -27.07
C ASN A 16 -19.75 -34.50 -26.09
N ILE A 17 -18.57 -34.01 -25.67
CA ILE A 17 -18.47 -32.74 -24.93
C ILE A 17 -18.55 -31.61 -25.96
N ARG A 18 -19.71 -30.95 -26.02
CA ARG A 18 -19.80 -29.60 -26.59
C ARG A 18 -20.67 -28.70 -25.70
N SER A 19 -19.98 -27.76 -25.07
CA SER A 19 -20.37 -26.35 -24.87
C SER A 19 -21.86 -26.05 -24.70
N SER A 20 -22.24 -25.65 -23.48
CA SER A 20 -23.32 -24.68 -23.29
C SER A 20 -23.02 -23.85 -22.06
N GLU A 21 -22.76 -22.56 -22.29
CA GLU A 21 -22.83 -21.51 -21.29
C GLU A 21 -24.24 -21.51 -20.67
N GLN A 22 -24.34 -21.82 -19.38
CA GLN A 22 -25.52 -21.46 -18.61
C GLN A 22 -25.07 -20.87 -17.28
N TYR A 23 -25.27 -19.55 -17.18
CA TYR A 23 -25.17 -18.73 -15.99
C TYR A 23 -25.67 -19.45 -14.73
N CYS A 24 -24.77 -19.68 -13.77
CA CYS A 24 -25.16 -19.80 -12.37
C CYS A 24 -24.84 -18.48 -11.69
N ALA A 25 -25.85 -17.59 -11.66
CA ALA A 25 -25.88 -16.44 -10.77
C ALA A 25 -25.99 -16.92 -9.32
N ALA A 26 -24.85 -17.18 -8.69
CA ALA A 26 -24.73 -17.25 -7.25
C ALA A 26 -24.09 -15.95 -6.78
N SER A 27 -24.90 -15.09 -6.15
CA SER A 27 -24.52 -13.77 -5.66
C SER A 27 -23.19 -13.81 -4.90
N PRO A 28 -22.13 -13.16 -5.40
CA PRO A 28 -20.96 -12.90 -4.58
C PRO A 28 -21.34 -11.78 -3.62
N TRP A 29 -21.13 -12.00 -2.33
CA TRP A 29 -21.10 -11.01 -1.26
C TRP A 29 -20.65 -9.63 -1.74
N PRO A 30 -21.05 -8.52 -1.08
CA PRO A 30 -20.41 -7.23 -1.28
C PRO A 30 -19.00 -7.30 -0.67
N TYR A 31 -18.11 -8.08 -1.31
CA TYR A 31 -16.70 -7.80 -1.26
C TYR A 31 -16.59 -6.42 -1.83
N LYS A 32 -16.45 -5.43 -0.93
CA LYS A 32 -15.78 -4.18 -1.24
C LYS A 32 -14.60 -4.59 -2.09
N GLN A 33 -14.70 -4.26 -3.36
CA GLN A 33 -13.64 -4.40 -4.34
C GLN A 33 -12.47 -3.65 -3.71
N PHE A 34 -11.54 -4.39 -3.09
CA PHE A 34 -10.31 -3.79 -2.61
C PHE A 34 -9.64 -3.34 -3.90
N ARG A 35 -9.73 -2.04 -4.17
CA ARG A 35 -9.07 -1.43 -5.31
C ARG A 35 -7.64 -1.92 -5.25
N LYS A 36 -7.17 -2.45 -6.39
CA LYS A 36 -5.77 -2.64 -6.75
C LYS A 36 -4.93 -1.68 -5.89
N GLY A 37 -4.26 -2.23 -4.87
CA GLY A 37 -3.88 -1.52 -3.64
C GLY A 37 -3.59 -0.06 -3.90
N ASP A 38 -4.34 0.84 -3.25
CA ASP A 38 -4.24 2.28 -3.48
C ASP A 38 -2.78 2.69 -3.29
N SER A 39 -2.06 2.84 -4.41
CA SER A 39 -0.66 3.27 -4.39
C SER A 39 -0.59 4.58 -3.62
N THR A 40 0.52 4.81 -2.92
CA THR A 40 0.77 6.10 -2.31
C THR A 40 0.59 7.18 -3.38
N SER A 41 -0.42 8.04 -3.19
CA SER A 41 -0.69 9.16 -4.08
C SER A 41 0.26 10.32 -3.74
N GLU A 42 0.42 11.26 -4.67
CA GLU A 42 1.18 12.48 -4.41
C GLU A 42 0.63 13.24 -3.19
N LEU A 43 -0.69 13.24 -3.01
CA LEU A 43 -1.35 13.84 -1.85
C LEU A 43 -1.01 13.12 -0.54
N HIS A 44 -0.97 11.78 -0.54
CA HIS A 44 -0.54 11.01 0.63
C HIS A 44 0.90 11.34 1.02
N ARG A 45 1.78 11.54 0.02
CA ARG A 45 3.17 11.91 0.25
C ARG A 45 3.31 13.32 0.82
N GLN A 46 2.59 14.28 0.24
CA GLN A 46 2.61 15.65 0.74
C GLN A 46 2.08 15.72 2.17
N ALA A 47 0.96 15.06 2.47
CA ALA A 47 0.42 14.97 3.81
C ALA A 47 1.40 14.34 4.82
N THR A 48 2.17 13.33 4.39
CA THR A 48 3.19 12.68 5.25
C THR A 48 4.34 13.64 5.57
N ARG A 49 4.81 14.43 4.58
CA ARG A 49 5.85 15.44 4.80
C ARG A 49 5.37 16.59 5.69
N ASP A 50 4.15 17.05 5.47
CA ASP A 50 3.55 18.12 6.27
C ASP A 50 3.37 17.65 7.73
N LEU A 51 2.94 16.40 7.92
CA LEU A 51 2.87 15.77 9.24
C LEU A 51 4.26 15.69 9.89
N GLU A 52 5.28 15.22 9.18
CA GLU A 52 6.66 15.12 9.69
C GLU A 52 7.18 16.48 10.18
N SER A 53 6.94 17.53 9.39
CA SER A 53 7.29 18.91 9.73
C SER A 53 6.52 19.42 10.96
N ALA A 54 5.21 19.24 10.98
CA ALA A 54 4.35 19.69 12.07
C ALA A 54 4.70 19.03 13.40
N VAL A 55 4.93 17.70 13.40
CA VAL A 55 5.29 16.95 14.62
C VAL A 55 6.69 17.33 15.10
N SER A 56 7.64 17.55 14.18
CA SER A 56 8.99 18.02 14.53
C SER A 56 8.98 19.41 15.18
N ALA A 57 8.16 20.33 14.63
CA ALA A 57 7.96 21.65 15.20
C ALA A 57 7.27 21.57 16.58
N TRP A 58 6.28 20.69 16.72
CA TRP A 58 5.61 20.43 17.99
C TRP A 58 6.57 19.87 19.04
N HIS A 59 7.41 18.89 18.71
CA HIS A 59 8.42 18.32 19.61
C HIS A 59 9.37 19.38 20.15
N SER A 60 9.88 20.23 19.25
CA SER A 60 10.78 21.32 19.60
C SER A 60 10.11 22.34 20.52
N SER A 61 8.85 22.70 20.23
CA SER A 61 8.07 23.64 21.04
C SER A 61 7.72 23.05 22.40
N PHE A 62 7.37 21.76 22.46
CA PHE A 62 7.13 21.04 23.71
C PHE A 62 8.37 21.08 24.61
N CYS A 63 9.53 20.70 24.08
CA CYS A 63 10.78 20.72 24.85
C CYS A 63 11.13 22.12 25.37
N ARG A 64 10.95 23.15 24.55
CA ARG A 64 11.17 24.54 24.96
C ARG A 64 10.19 24.98 26.05
N LEU A 65 8.91 24.67 25.89
CA LEU A 65 7.87 25.04 26.85
C LEU A 65 8.14 24.43 28.22
N ILE A 66 8.45 23.13 28.29
CA ILE A 66 8.74 22.46 29.57
C ILE A 66 9.96 23.08 30.25
N LYS A 67 11.04 23.31 29.50
CA LYS A 67 12.23 23.99 30.04
C LYS A 67 11.88 25.37 30.58
N PHE A 68 11.18 26.17 29.78
CA PHE A 68 10.77 27.52 30.18
C PHE A 68 9.92 27.52 31.45
N GLN A 69 8.90 26.65 31.54
CA GLN A 69 8.04 26.54 32.73
C GLN A 69 8.85 26.18 33.99
N ARG A 70 9.79 25.24 33.87
CA ARG A 70 10.67 24.85 34.98
C ARG A 70 11.60 25.98 35.41
N ASP A 71 12.18 26.70 34.47
CA ASP A 71 13.10 27.79 34.78
C ASP A 71 12.37 29.02 35.35
N PHE A 72 11.18 29.31 34.80
CA PHE A 72 10.29 30.34 35.31
C PHE A 72 9.90 30.08 36.76
N ILE A 73 9.42 28.86 37.08
CA ILE A 73 8.95 28.58 38.44
C ILE A 73 10.08 28.56 39.46
N ARG A 74 11.29 28.11 39.07
CA ARG A 74 12.48 28.18 39.93
C ARG A 74 12.89 29.63 40.23
N SER A 75 12.81 30.50 39.22
CA SER A 75 13.10 31.92 39.36
C SER A 75 12.08 32.60 40.27
N LEU A 76 10.79 32.32 40.06
CA LEU A 76 9.70 32.85 40.89
C LEU A 76 9.80 32.38 42.33
N HIS A 77 10.04 31.09 42.55
CA HIS A 77 10.25 30.51 43.87
C HIS A 77 11.46 31.15 44.58
N GLY A 78 12.58 31.34 43.87
CA GLY A 78 13.75 32.05 44.38
C GLY A 78 13.45 33.50 44.76
N TRP A 79 12.69 34.21 43.92
CA TRP A 79 12.23 35.56 44.21
C TRP A 79 11.39 35.61 45.49
N PHE A 80 10.40 34.71 45.65
CA PHE A 80 9.60 34.67 46.87
C PHE A 80 10.43 34.37 48.13
N LYS A 81 11.47 33.53 48.05
CA LYS A 81 12.40 33.33 49.18
C LYS A 81 13.08 34.62 49.60
N LEU A 82 13.37 35.51 48.67
CA LEU A 82 14.04 36.79 48.95
C LEU A 82 13.06 37.89 49.38
N THR A 83 11.80 37.83 48.93
CA THR A 83 10.83 38.91 49.18
C THR A 83 9.84 38.61 50.30
N LEU A 84 9.45 37.36 50.51
CA LEU A 84 8.41 36.99 51.48
C LEU A 84 8.98 36.44 52.79
N LEU A 85 10.14 35.77 52.77
CA LEU A 85 10.76 35.26 54.01
C LEU A 85 11.30 36.38 54.92
N PRO A 86 11.90 37.48 54.41
CA PRO A 86 12.31 38.58 55.28
C PRO A 86 11.13 39.36 55.85
N VAL A 87 10.03 39.49 55.10
CA VAL A 87 8.84 40.25 55.49
C VAL A 87 7.97 39.50 56.51
N SER A 88 7.93 38.16 56.45
CA SER A 88 7.20 37.36 57.45
C SER A 88 7.90 37.25 58.80
N ASN A 89 9.22 37.54 58.86
CA ASN A 89 10.00 37.48 60.10
C ASN A 89 9.78 38.70 61.02
N ASP A 90 9.16 39.77 60.52
CA ASP A 90 8.75 40.94 61.34
C ASP A 90 7.39 40.74 62.04
N TYR A 91 6.63 39.71 61.65
CA TYR A 91 5.36 39.30 62.26
C TYR A 91 5.56 37.94 62.97
N VAL A 92 6.44 37.92 63.97
CA VAL A 92 6.56 36.76 64.87
C VAL A 92 5.33 36.76 65.78
N ASP A 93 4.30 36.01 65.40
CA ASP A 93 3.27 35.61 66.35
C ASP A 93 3.94 34.78 67.46
N GLY A 94 3.47 34.92 68.71
CA GLY A 94 4.15 34.52 69.94
C GLY A 94 4.51 33.02 70.09
N ASN A 95 4.26 32.22 69.06
CA ASN A 95 4.57 30.80 68.97
C ASN A 95 5.79 30.46 68.07
N GLY A 96 6.52 31.45 67.54
CA GLY A 96 7.80 31.23 66.86
C GLY A 96 7.73 30.57 65.48
N HIS A 97 6.53 30.46 64.88
CA HIS A 97 6.35 29.91 63.54
C HIS A 97 6.10 31.04 62.54
N ALA A 98 7.11 31.37 61.73
CA ALA A 98 6.95 32.29 60.60
C ALA A 98 5.85 31.77 59.67
N GLN A 99 4.76 32.51 59.54
CA GLN A 99 3.65 32.15 58.65
C GLN A 99 4.17 32.24 57.21
N VAL A 100 4.38 31.09 56.58
CA VAL A 100 4.75 31.02 55.17
C VAL A 100 3.55 31.51 54.36
N SER A 101 3.73 32.57 53.57
CA SER A 101 2.64 33.10 52.73
C SER A 101 2.05 32.01 51.85
N ASP A 102 0.72 31.92 51.75
CA ASP A 102 0.01 30.96 50.90
C ASP A 102 0.51 30.97 49.45
N ALA A 103 0.95 32.14 48.95
CA ALA A 103 1.54 32.28 47.62
C ALA A 103 2.87 31.52 47.48
N TYR A 104 3.69 31.47 48.53
CA TYR A 104 4.93 30.69 48.55
C TYR A 104 4.63 29.19 48.60
N ALA A 105 3.70 28.77 49.46
CA ALA A 105 3.29 27.36 49.55
C ALA A 105 2.76 26.85 48.21
N PHE A 106 1.88 27.62 47.55
CA PHE A 106 1.41 27.33 46.20
C PHE A 106 2.56 27.24 45.19
N CYS A 107 3.53 28.16 45.23
CA CYS A 107 4.65 28.15 44.30
C CYS A 107 5.58 26.93 44.52
N ASP A 108 5.79 26.50 45.76
CA ASP A 108 6.57 25.30 46.07
C ASP A 108 5.86 24.03 45.59
N GLU A 109 4.55 23.91 45.83
CA GLU A 109 3.73 22.81 45.29
C GLU A 109 3.74 22.77 43.77
N TRP A 110 3.59 23.92 43.10
CA TRP A 110 3.64 24.00 41.64
C TRP A 110 5.01 23.58 41.09
N LYS A 111 6.11 24.01 41.73
CA LYS A 111 7.46 23.57 41.39
C LYS A 111 7.60 22.05 41.52
N LEU A 112 7.16 21.47 42.64
CA LEU A 112 7.18 20.02 42.86
C LEU A 112 6.34 19.27 41.83
N ALA A 113 5.17 19.81 41.46
CA ALA A 113 4.33 19.23 40.41
C ALA A 113 5.05 19.21 39.06
N LEU A 114 5.74 20.29 38.67
CA LEU A 114 6.52 20.37 37.43
C LEU A 114 7.73 19.44 37.41
N ASP A 115 8.38 19.22 38.55
CA ASP A 115 9.50 18.26 38.67
C ASP A 115 9.02 16.80 38.55
N ARG A 116 7.76 16.51 38.88
CA ARG A 116 7.15 15.17 38.74
C ARG A 116 6.61 14.87 37.34
N VAL A 117 6.48 15.87 36.47
CA VAL A 117 5.97 15.67 35.10
C VAL A 117 6.94 14.74 34.34
N PRO A 118 6.44 13.66 33.70
CA PRO A 118 7.28 12.72 32.94
C PRO A 118 7.61 13.28 31.54
N ASP A 119 8.23 14.46 31.49
CA ASP A 119 8.51 15.19 30.25
C ASP A 119 9.46 14.44 29.31
N THR A 120 10.39 13.66 29.88
CA THR A 120 11.33 12.83 29.10
C THR A 120 10.60 11.73 28.35
N VAL A 121 9.67 11.02 29.01
CA VAL A 121 8.89 9.93 28.38
C VAL A 121 8.01 10.47 27.28
N ALA A 122 7.33 11.60 27.52
CA ALA A 122 6.52 12.26 26.51
C ALA A 122 7.38 12.73 25.32
N SER A 123 8.53 13.36 25.57
CA SER A 123 9.45 13.82 24.52
C SER A 123 9.94 12.68 23.64
N GLU A 124 10.34 11.56 24.25
CA GLU A 124 10.81 10.38 23.51
C GLU A 124 9.67 9.70 22.74
N ALA A 125 8.45 9.65 23.28
CA ALA A 125 7.30 9.14 22.54
C ALA A 125 7.01 9.96 21.28
N ILE A 126 7.07 11.29 21.38
CA ILE A 126 6.90 12.19 20.23
C ILE A 126 8.04 11.99 19.22
N LYS A 127 9.29 11.91 19.69
CA LYS A 127 10.46 11.67 18.84
C LYS A 127 10.39 10.33 18.10
N ASN A 128 9.92 9.28 18.78
CA ASN A 128 9.69 7.98 18.15
C ASN A 128 8.60 8.06 17.08
N PHE A 129 7.54 8.83 17.32
CA PHE A 129 6.52 9.07 16.30
C PHE A 129 7.08 9.79 15.07
N ILE A 130 7.94 10.81 15.26
CA ILE A 130 8.66 11.48 14.15
C ILE A 130 9.45 10.44 13.33
N ASN A 131 10.21 9.56 13.99
CA ASN A 131 10.99 8.53 13.31
C ASN A 131 10.12 7.58 12.49
N VAL A 132 8.95 7.18 13.01
CA VAL A 132 8.00 6.33 12.26
C VAL A 132 7.48 7.06 11.02
N VAL A 133 7.08 8.33 11.15
CA VAL A 133 6.62 9.14 10.01
C VAL A 133 7.73 9.30 8.97
N HIS A 134 8.97 9.51 9.41
CA HIS A 134 10.13 9.59 8.54
C HIS A 134 10.35 8.30 7.73
N VAL A 135 10.27 7.13 8.40
CA VAL A 135 10.36 5.83 7.72
C VAL A 135 9.26 5.68 6.66
N ILE A 136 8.02 6.10 6.97
CA ILE A 136 6.92 6.10 5.99
C ILE A 136 7.24 7.00 4.80
N SER A 137 7.71 8.23 5.04
CA SER A 137 8.12 9.19 4.00
C SER A 137 9.19 8.62 3.05
N VAL A 138 10.16 7.90 3.60
CA VAL A 138 11.18 7.18 2.82
C VAL A 138 10.55 6.05 1.99
N LYS A 139 9.67 5.23 2.58
CA LYS A 139 8.99 4.14 1.87
C LYS A 139 8.11 4.62 0.73
N GLN A 140 7.40 5.72 0.91
CA GLN A 140 6.62 6.36 -0.15
C GLN A 140 7.51 6.84 -1.31
N SER A 141 8.72 7.32 -1.01
CA SER A 141 9.68 7.74 -2.03
C SER A 141 10.26 6.56 -2.82
N GLU A 142 10.53 5.45 -2.13
CA GLU A 142 10.95 4.18 -2.74
C GLU A 142 9.87 3.59 -3.66
N GLU A 143 8.61 3.58 -3.21
CA GLU A 143 7.45 3.09 -3.98
C GLU A 143 7.35 3.79 -5.34
N ILE A 144 7.47 5.12 -5.37
CA ILE A 144 7.41 5.91 -6.61
C ILE A 144 8.56 5.56 -7.56
N LYS A 145 9.76 5.40 -7.02
CA LYS A 145 10.93 5.03 -7.82
C LYS A 145 10.75 3.67 -8.50
N ILE A 146 10.21 2.69 -7.76
CA ILE A 146 9.90 1.36 -8.28
C ILE A 146 8.78 1.43 -9.30
N LYS A 147 7.70 2.17 -9.01
CA LYS A 147 6.56 2.37 -9.92
C LYS A 147 7.01 2.96 -11.26
N LYS A 148 7.81 4.04 -11.23
CA LYS A 148 8.35 4.67 -12.44
C LYS A 148 9.19 3.68 -13.27
N ARG A 149 10.05 2.89 -12.61
CA ARG A 149 10.84 1.86 -13.30
C ARG A 149 9.97 0.77 -13.94
N SER A 150 8.93 0.33 -13.23
CA SER A 150 7.96 -0.66 -13.72
C SER A 150 7.18 -0.13 -14.92
N GLU A 151 6.72 1.12 -14.88
CA GLU A 151 6.00 1.76 -15.98
C GLU A 151 6.87 1.91 -17.23
N THR A 152 8.16 2.27 -17.07
CA THR A 152 9.12 2.31 -18.19
C THR A 152 9.31 0.92 -18.81
N ALA A 153 9.55 -0.10 -17.99
CA ALA A 153 9.72 -1.47 -18.48
C ALA A 153 8.45 -1.97 -19.21
N SER A 154 7.28 -1.68 -18.67
CA SER A 154 5.99 -2.02 -19.30
C SER A 154 5.84 -1.36 -20.67
N LYS A 155 6.16 -0.07 -20.80
CA LYS A 155 6.10 0.66 -22.08
C LYS A 155 7.05 0.08 -23.12
N ASP A 156 8.24 -0.35 -22.70
CA ASP A 156 9.22 -0.94 -23.62
C ASP A 156 8.80 -2.34 -24.09
N LEU A 157 8.20 -3.15 -23.22
CA LEU A 157 7.61 -4.43 -23.58
C LEU A 157 6.43 -4.27 -24.55
N GLU A 158 5.58 -3.26 -24.34
CA GLU A 158 4.45 -2.97 -25.22
C GLU A 158 4.91 -2.55 -26.63
N LYS A 159 5.96 -1.73 -26.73
CA LYS A 159 6.59 -1.37 -28.01
C LYS A 159 7.16 -2.60 -28.73
N LYS A 160 7.90 -3.45 -28.02
CA LYS A 160 8.47 -4.70 -28.58
C LYS A 160 7.35 -5.62 -29.07
N THR A 161 6.30 -5.80 -28.29
CA THR A 161 5.13 -6.62 -28.65
C THR A 161 4.44 -6.07 -29.90
N SER A 162 4.25 -4.76 -29.98
CA SER A 162 3.64 -4.10 -31.13
C SER A 162 4.50 -4.21 -32.39
N SER A 163 5.83 -4.11 -32.24
CA SER A 163 6.79 -4.31 -33.32
C SER A 163 6.76 -5.75 -33.85
N LEU A 164 6.75 -6.76 -32.96
CA LEU A 164 6.64 -8.17 -33.33
C LEU A 164 5.34 -8.46 -34.08
N ARG A 165 4.20 -7.99 -33.59
CA ARG A 165 2.89 -8.12 -34.28
C ARG A 165 2.88 -7.46 -35.66
N ASN A 166 3.62 -6.37 -35.84
CA ASN A 166 3.75 -5.71 -37.15
C ASN A 166 4.59 -6.55 -38.12
N ILE A 167 5.73 -7.07 -37.66
CA ILE A 167 6.59 -7.96 -38.45
C ILE A 167 5.82 -9.22 -38.85
N GLU A 168 5.13 -9.86 -37.91
CA GLU A 168 4.30 -11.03 -38.14
C GLU A 168 3.24 -10.77 -39.21
N ARG A 169 2.50 -9.66 -39.10
CA ARG A 169 1.49 -9.26 -40.11
C ARG A 169 2.11 -9.05 -41.49
N LYS A 170 3.26 -8.38 -41.56
CA LYS A 170 3.99 -8.17 -42.83
C LYS A 170 4.45 -9.50 -43.44
N PHE A 171 4.98 -10.39 -42.60
CA PHE A 171 5.42 -11.72 -43.03
C PHE A 171 4.27 -12.51 -43.64
N TYR A 172 3.14 -12.65 -42.94
CA TYR A 172 1.97 -13.34 -43.48
C TYR A 172 1.38 -12.66 -44.72
N HIS A 173 1.37 -11.33 -44.77
CA HIS A 173 0.89 -10.60 -45.94
C HIS A 173 1.78 -10.84 -47.18
N SER A 174 3.11 -10.81 -47.01
CA SER A 174 4.05 -11.13 -48.08
C SER A 174 3.96 -12.60 -48.51
N TYR A 175 3.81 -13.54 -47.58
CA TYR A 175 3.64 -14.97 -47.88
C TYR A 175 2.29 -15.29 -48.53
N SER A 176 1.24 -14.50 -48.26
CA SER A 176 -0.06 -14.65 -48.88
C SER A 176 -0.13 -14.04 -50.30
N MET A 177 0.72 -13.06 -50.62
CA MET A 177 0.79 -12.44 -51.95
C MET A 177 1.79 -13.13 -52.89
N VAL A 178 2.84 -13.73 -52.35
CA VAL A 178 3.72 -14.61 -53.09
C VAL A 178 3.15 -16.01 -52.89
N GLY A 179 2.29 -16.47 -53.79
CA GLY A 179 1.81 -17.86 -53.78
C GLY A 179 3.01 -18.81 -53.85
N ILE A 180 3.57 -19.16 -52.70
CA ILE A 180 4.51 -20.26 -52.59
C ILE A 180 3.62 -21.48 -52.46
N ASP A 181 3.40 -22.11 -53.61
CA ASP A 181 3.06 -23.52 -53.66
C ASP A 181 4.02 -24.26 -52.73
N LEU A 182 3.43 -24.91 -51.73
CA LEU A 182 4.05 -25.98 -50.97
C LEU A 182 4.84 -26.85 -51.96
N PRO A 183 6.14 -27.16 -51.75
CA PRO A 183 6.95 -27.80 -52.77
C PRO A 183 6.26 -29.08 -53.27
N ASP A 184 5.78 -28.94 -54.50
CA ASP A 184 5.14 -29.95 -55.33
C ASP A 184 6.10 -31.12 -55.43
N SER A 185 5.70 -32.24 -54.82
CA SER A 185 6.30 -33.54 -55.13
C SER A 185 5.83 -33.91 -56.53
N GLY A 186 6.62 -33.46 -57.52
CA GLY A 186 6.39 -33.70 -58.93
C GLY A 186 6.31 -35.18 -59.33
N PRO A 187 6.02 -35.45 -60.62
CA PRO A 187 4.94 -36.33 -61.04
C PRO A 187 5.44 -37.73 -61.40
N ASP A 188 4.62 -38.75 -61.14
CA ASP A 188 4.71 -40.00 -61.88
C ASP A 188 3.38 -40.33 -62.56
N HIS A 189 3.51 -40.73 -63.82
CA HIS A 189 2.45 -41.00 -64.76
C HIS A 189 1.53 -42.14 -64.27
N GLY A 190 0.22 -41.95 -64.38
CA GLY A 190 -0.73 -43.04 -64.16
C GLY A 190 -2.15 -42.65 -64.54
N ALA A 191 -2.56 -43.03 -65.74
CA ALA A 191 -3.89 -42.87 -66.30
C ALA A 191 -5.00 -43.45 -65.40
N GLY A 192 -6.20 -42.87 -65.48
CA GLY A 192 -7.42 -43.63 -65.14
C GLY A 192 -8.61 -42.82 -64.65
N THR A 193 -9.54 -42.58 -65.58
CA THR A 193 -11.01 -42.59 -65.36
C THR A 193 -11.65 -41.57 -64.43
N GLY A 194 -12.51 -40.73 -65.02
CA GLY A 194 -13.29 -39.72 -64.33
C GLY A 194 -14.53 -40.26 -63.62
N CYS A 195 -15.17 -39.34 -62.88
CA CYS A 195 -16.59 -39.32 -62.61
C CYS A 195 -16.96 -37.90 -62.15
N SER A 196 -17.59 -37.14 -63.04
CA SER A 196 -18.25 -35.88 -62.70
C SER A 196 -19.47 -36.17 -61.82
N GLY A 197 -19.56 -35.51 -60.66
CA GLY A 197 -20.75 -35.46 -59.80
C GLY A 197 -21.08 -34.01 -59.41
N PRO A 198 -22.37 -33.63 -59.27
CA PRO A 198 -22.82 -32.24 -59.40
C PRO A 198 -22.72 -31.42 -58.09
N PRO A 199 -22.84 -30.08 -58.15
CA PRO A 199 -22.81 -29.22 -56.98
C PRO A 199 -24.17 -29.19 -56.29
N CYS A 200 -24.23 -29.56 -55.01
CA CYS A 200 -25.43 -29.34 -54.19
C CYS A 200 -25.56 -27.86 -53.83
N ARG A 201 -26.56 -27.22 -54.44
CA ARG A 201 -27.10 -25.90 -54.09
C ARG A 201 -28.14 -26.05 -52.97
N GLU A 202 -28.07 -25.14 -51.99
CA GLU A 202 -29.16 -24.26 -51.55
C GLU A 202 -30.16 -24.66 -50.43
N LYS A 203 -30.33 -23.69 -49.49
CA LYS A 203 -31.45 -23.39 -48.56
C LYS A 203 -31.74 -24.44 -47.46
N ILE A 204 -31.91 -24.10 -46.18
CA ILE A 204 -32.57 -22.95 -45.52
C ILE A 204 -31.77 -22.55 -44.28
#